data_AF-A0A949MPF9-F1
#
_entry.id   AF-A0A949MPF9-F1
#
_cell.length_a   1.000
_cell.length_b   1.000
_cell.length_c   1.000
_cell.angle_alpha   90.00
_cell.angle_beta   90.00
_cell.angle_gamma   90.00
#
_symmetry.space_group_name_H-M   'P 1'
#
loop_
_entity.id
_entity.type
_entity.pdbx_description
1 polymer ?
#
loop_
_entity_poly.entity_id
_entity_poly.type
_entity_poly.pdbx_seq_one_letter_code
_entity_poly.pdbx_strand_id
1 'polypeptide(L)'
;MTDKRKRLGNFQSGSIAGLPAYDVRGERSSLSVRTGNNPGLTILGTGTGCGKTAFMTGLTAILRQQGMAARAIKPVCIGPRDRAEAELSFMSSITGTPKTYAAALVASAKHLSNGQWSQALSICLNARELTVVETPASLVSAMTFEQEEDGGLARSWKDCTDFAVELSYPVVIVARHDQEAIERLILSCSYAQGRGLNVIGLVTVETSNGMGCALEAALTRSEVDLLLSSRTQVSYLGCLKYSPSISVHRVNQGNLIKMTSEGVDIMPIRKALQLEVASA
;
A
#
# COMPACT_ATOMS: atom_id res chain seq x y z
N MET A 1 -0.68 59.98 42.06
CA MET A 1 0.22 58.83 41.78
C MET A 1 -0.10 58.28 40.39
N THR A 2 0.71 58.71 39.44
CA THR A 2 1.11 58.08 38.16
C THR A 2 0.16 57.12 37.41
N ASP A 3 -0.36 57.70 36.33
CA ASP A 3 -0.68 57.16 35.00
C ASP A 3 0.34 56.13 34.46
N LYS A 4 -0.14 55.03 33.87
CA LYS A 4 0.66 54.07 33.07
C LYS A 4 -0.07 53.73 31.76
N ARG A 5 -0.04 54.67 30.82
CA ARG A 5 0.08 54.38 29.38
C ARG A 5 1.54 54.07 29.04
N LYS A 6 1.77 53.01 28.24
CA LYS A 6 2.98 52.59 27.45
C LYS A 6 3.09 51.06 27.54
N ARG A 7 3.31 50.26 26.50
CA ARG A 7 3.69 50.44 25.09
C ARG A 7 3.26 49.16 24.36
N LEU A 8 2.48 49.28 23.29
CA LEU A 8 2.38 48.25 22.26
C LEU A 8 3.70 48.26 21.47
N GLY A 9 4.42 47.15 21.50
CA GLY A 9 5.66 46.95 20.77
C GLY A 9 5.38 46.54 19.33
N ASN A 10 5.86 47.38 18.41
CA ASN A 10 6.20 47.15 17.00
C ASN A 10 6.00 45.73 16.43
N PHE A 11 4.97 45.57 15.60
CA PHE A 11 4.96 44.59 14.52
C PHE A 11 5.80 45.14 13.36
N GLN A 12 7.04 44.66 13.22
CA GLN A 12 7.81 44.88 12.01
C GLN A 12 7.40 43.83 10.96
N SER A 13 6.97 44.34 9.81
CA SER A 13 6.73 43.58 8.58
C SER A 13 8.05 43.01 8.05
N GLY A 14 8.34 41.76 8.42
CA GLY A 14 9.40 40.95 7.83
C GLY A 14 8.87 40.20 6.61
N SER A 15 9.45 40.48 5.44
CA SER A 15 9.08 39.83 4.18
C SER A 15 9.38 38.33 4.22
N ILE A 16 8.38 37.49 3.98
CA ILE A 16 8.61 36.07 3.75
C ILE A 16 8.97 35.91 2.27
N ALA A 17 10.28 35.80 2.02
CA ALA A 17 10.80 35.34 0.74
C ALA A 17 10.39 33.87 0.53
N GLY A 18 9.85 33.54 -0.65
CA GLY A 18 9.70 32.14 -1.06
C GLY A 18 8.40 31.72 -1.75
N LEU A 19 7.51 32.63 -2.16
CA LEU A 19 6.39 32.28 -3.04
C LEU A 19 6.74 32.68 -4.49
N PRO A 20 6.61 31.79 -5.49
CA PRO A 20 6.84 32.19 -6.87
C PRO A 20 5.73 33.15 -7.32
N ALA A 21 6.15 34.27 -7.89
CA ALA A 21 5.28 35.24 -8.54
C ALA A 21 4.56 34.59 -9.73
N TYR A 22 3.25 34.81 -9.84
CA TYR A 22 2.48 34.47 -11.03
C TYR A 22 2.90 35.41 -12.17
N ASP A 23 3.58 34.88 -13.18
CA ASP A 23 3.84 35.60 -14.42
C ASP A 23 2.66 35.40 -15.39
N VAL A 24 2.01 36.52 -15.72
CA VAL A 24 0.88 36.62 -16.65
C VAL A 24 1.44 36.96 -18.03
N ARG A 25 2.19 36.04 -18.65
CA ARG A 25 2.47 36.06 -20.09
C ARG A 25 2.53 34.64 -20.62
N GLY A 26 1.61 34.36 -21.55
CA GLY A 26 1.51 33.07 -22.22
C GLY A 26 2.69 32.85 -23.15
N GLU A 27 3.58 31.95 -22.76
CA GLU A 27 4.41 31.14 -23.66
C GLU A 27 4.55 29.76 -23.01
N ARG A 28 3.94 28.75 -23.62
CA ARG A 28 4.04 27.34 -23.18
C ARG A 28 5.44 26.84 -23.53
N SER A 29 6.41 27.05 -22.65
CA SER A 29 7.64 26.27 -22.67
C SER A 29 7.34 24.89 -22.09
N SER A 30 7.42 23.89 -22.97
CA SER A 30 7.29 22.48 -22.65
C SER A 30 8.48 22.02 -21.79
N LEU A 31 8.39 22.23 -20.49
CA LEU A 31 9.25 21.59 -19.49
C LEU A 31 8.51 20.36 -18.98
N SER A 32 8.66 19.26 -19.71
CA SER A 32 8.30 17.93 -19.19
C SER A 32 9.22 17.63 -18.02
N VAL A 33 8.76 17.91 -16.80
CA VAL A 33 9.34 17.32 -15.59
C VAL A 33 9.07 15.81 -15.70
N ARG A 34 10.04 15.06 -16.24
CA ARG A 34 10.09 13.62 -16.02
C ARG A 34 10.42 13.46 -14.53
N THR A 35 9.40 13.41 -13.67
CA THR A 35 9.58 12.93 -12.30
C THR A 35 10.06 11.49 -12.40
N GLY A 36 11.31 11.24 -12.04
CA GLY A 36 11.93 9.91 -12.05
C GLY A 36 11.36 8.97 -10.99
N ASN A 37 10.04 8.73 -11.01
CA ASN A 37 9.41 7.73 -10.15
C ASN A 37 9.37 6.40 -10.91
N ASN A 38 10.13 5.42 -10.44
CA ASN A 38 9.95 4.06 -10.89
C ASN A 38 8.49 3.66 -10.64
N PRO A 39 7.81 3.01 -11.61
CA PRO A 39 6.42 2.66 -11.48
C PRO A 39 6.25 1.67 -10.32
N GLY A 40 5.30 1.93 -9.43
CA GLY A 40 5.09 1.10 -8.26
C GLY A 40 3.66 1.13 -7.75
N LEU A 41 3.30 0.12 -6.96
CA LEU A 41 1.98 -0.04 -6.35
C LEU A 41 2.16 -0.59 -4.93
N THR A 42 1.63 0.10 -3.93
CA THR A 42 1.67 -0.36 -2.54
C THR A 42 0.39 -1.09 -2.17
N ILE A 43 0.53 -2.26 -1.58
CA ILE A 43 -0.55 -3.10 -1.05
C ILE A 43 -0.57 -2.94 0.47
N LEU A 44 -1.53 -2.15 0.95
CA LEU A 44 -1.83 -2.02 2.37
C LEU A 44 -2.94 -2.99 2.78
N GLY A 45 -3.04 -3.29 4.07
CA GLY A 45 -4.04 -4.22 4.57
C GLY A 45 -4.71 -3.70 5.83
N THR A 46 -5.93 -4.15 6.08
CA THR A 46 -6.67 -3.77 7.29
C THR A 46 -6.21 -4.54 8.53
N GLY A 47 -5.48 -5.64 8.35
CA GLY A 47 -4.97 -6.48 9.43
C GLY A 47 -4.01 -7.58 8.98
N THR A 48 -3.48 -8.32 9.96
CA THR A 48 -2.67 -9.52 9.69
C THR A 48 -3.52 -10.63 9.10
N GLY A 49 -3.01 -11.28 8.05
CA GLY A 49 -3.74 -12.36 7.38
C GLY A 49 -5.05 -11.91 6.74
N CYS A 50 -5.12 -10.68 6.21
CA CYS A 50 -6.23 -10.22 5.38
C CYS A 50 -6.13 -10.66 3.90
N GLY A 51 -5.11 -11.41 3.54
CA GLY A 51 -4.94 -11.95 2.18
C GLY A 51 -4.06 -11.13 1.23
N LYS A 52 -3.39 -10.07 1.70
CA LYS A 52 -2.45 -9.25 0.90
C LYS A 52 -1.52 -10.08 0.02
N THR A 53 -0.83 -11.07 0.60
CA THR A 53 0.16 -11.86 -0.13
C THR A 53 -0.46 -12.66 -1.27
N ALA A 54 -1.63 -13.25 -1.07
CA ALA A 54 -2.34 -13.95 -2.14
C ALA A 54 -2.77 -12.97 -3.24
N PHE A 55 -3.39 -11.85 -2.86
CA PHE A 55 -3.83 -10.83 -3.80
C PHE A 55 -2.67 -10.22 -4.61
N MET A 56 -1.62 -9.72 -3.94
CA MET A 56 -0.43 -9.15 -4.56
C MET A 56 0.21 -10.13 -5.55
N THR A 57 0.34 -11.39 -5.13
CA THR A 57 0.96 -12.44 -5.96
C THR A 57 0.13 -12.73 -7.21
N GLY A 58 -1.19 -12.86 -7.07
CA GLY A 58 -2.10 -13.06 -8.19
C GLY A 58 -2.12 -11.87 -9.15
N LEU A 59 -2.22 -10.65 -8.62
CA LEU A 59 -2.17 -9.41 -9.40
C LEU A 59 -0.87 -9.33 -10.20
N THR A 60 0.27 -9.51 -9.55
CA THR A 60 1.58 -9.42 -10.20
C THR A 60 1.73 -10.48 -11.28
N ALA A 61 1.27 -11.70 -11.03
CA ALA A 61 1.30 -12.79 -12.01
C ALA A 61 0.46 -12.46 -13.26
N ILE A 62 -0.72 -11.85 -13.09
CA ILE A 62 -1.55 -11.40 -14.22
C ILE A 62 -0.86 -10.29 -15.00
N LEU A 63 -0.29 -9.28 -14.32
CA LEU A 63 0.44 -8.21 -15.00
C LEU A 63 1.61 -8.77 -15.83
N ARG A 64 2.33 -9.77 -15.31
CA ARG A 64 3.40 -10.47 -16.04
C ARG A 64 2.89 -11.28 -17.22
N GLN A 65 1.76 -12.00 -17.08
CA GLN A 65 1.13 -12.70 -18.20
C GLN A 65 0.69 -11.75 -19.32
N GLN A 66 0.42 -10.48 -18.97
CA GLN A 66 0.12 -9.39 -19.91
C GLN A 66 1.39 -8.72 -20.48
N GLY A 67 2.57 -9.31 -20.30
CA GLY A 67 3.84 -8.83 -20.86
C GLY A 67 4.53 -7.73 -20.05
N MET A 68 4.02 -7.37 -18.87
CA MET A 68 4.62 -6.32 -18.05
C MET A 68 5.81 -6.85 -17.26
N ALA A 69 6.90 -6.09 -17.27
CA ALA A 69 8.03 -6.30 -16.37
C ALA A 69 7.62 -5.86 -14.95
N ALA A 70 6.98 -6.77 -14.21
CA ALA A 70 6.48 -6.55 -12.87
C ALA A 70 7.05 -7.57 -11.88
N ARG A 71 7.28 -7.12 -10.65
CA ARG A 71 7.76 -7.95 -9.53
C ARG A 71 6.92 -7.73 -8.27
N ALA A 72 6.79 -8.78 -7.47
CA ALA A 72 6.12 -8.75 -6.18
C ALA A 72 7.18 -8.80 -5.07
N ILE A 73 7.19 -7.79 -4.20
CA ILE A 73 8.16 -7.72 -3.11
C ILE A 73 7.47 -7.53 -1.76
N LYS A 74 8.07 -8.11 -0.73
CA LYS A 74 7.71 -7.88 0.67
C LYS A 74 8.99 -7.53 1.41
N PRO A 75 9.38 -6.25 1.46
CA PRO A 75 10.69 -5.83 1.91
C PRO A 75 10.85 -5.94 3.44
N VAL A 76 9.73 -6.05 4.17
CA VAL A 76 9.71 -6.29 5.62
C VAL A 76 8.75 -7.44 5.93
N CYS A 77 9.27 -8.48 6.59
CA CYS A 77 8.49 -9.59 7.11
C CYS A 77 8.57 -9.59 8.65
N ILE A 78 7.41 -9.54 9.29
CA ILE A 78 7.28 -9.57 10.75
C ILE A 78 6.76 -10.94 11.19
N GLY A 79 7.49 -11.59 12.09
CA GLY A 79 7.09 -12.85 12.72
C GLY A 79 8.11 -13.98 12.52
N PRO A 80 7.67 -15.24 12.65
CA PRO A 80 8.54 -16.41 12.50
C PRO A 80 9.21 -16.48 11.13
N ARG A 81 10.50 -16.87 11.11
CA ARG A 81 11.33 -16.92 9.92
C ARG A 81 10.80 -17.91 8.88
N ASP A 82 10.39 -19.09 9.30
CA ASP A 82 9.78 -20.13 8.46
C ASP A 82 8.53 -19.63 7.73
N ARG A 83 7.68 -18.86 8.42
CA ARG A 83 6.51 -18.22 7.81
C ARG A 83 6.90 -17.18 6.77
N ALA A 84 7.89 -16.34 7.07
CA ALA A 84 8.38 -15.35 6.12
C ALA A 84 8.98 -16.01 4.88
N GLU A 85 9.76 -17.07 5.05
CA GLU A 85 10.36 -17.84 3.95
C GLU A 85 9.29 -18.52 3.08
N ALA A 86 8.21 -19.03 3.68
CA ALA A 86 7.07 -19.56 2.94
C ALA A 86 6.35 -18.49 2.11
N GLU A 87 6.08 -17.31 2.69
CA GLU A 87 5.47 -16.17 1.98
C GLU A 87 6.33 -15.72 0.79
N LEU A 88 7.63 -15.55 0.98
CA LEU A 88 8.58 -15.18 -0.07
C LEU A 88 8.68 -16.27 -1.15
N SER A 89 8.65 -17.54 -0.76
CA SER A 89 8.69 -18.67 -1.71
C SER A 89 7.41 -18.80 -2.52
N PHE A 90 6.25 -18.54 -1.92
CA PHE A 90 4.96 -18.50 -2.60
C PHE A 90 4.90 -17.38 -3.64
N MET A 91 5.36 -16.17 -3.29
CA MET A 91 5.45 -15.06 -4.24
C MET A 91 6.40 -15.39 -5.39
N SER A 92 7.58 -15.93 -5.07
CA SER A 92 8.63 -16.24 -6.05
C SER A 92 8.21 -17.33 -7.03
N SER A 93 7.57 -18.41 -6.56
CA SER A 93 7.17 -19.53 -7.42
C SER A 93 6.11 -19.15 -8.46
N ILE A 94 5.29 -18.14 -8.18
CA ILE A 94 4.17 -17.73 -9.03
C ILE A 94 4.54 -16.53 -9.92
N THR A 95 5.24 -15.55 -9.36
CA THR A 95 5.60 -14.33 -10.09
C THR A 95 6.96 -14.42 -10.77
N GLY A 96 7.79 -15.41 -10.45
CA GLY A 96 9.18 -15.46 -10.89
C GLY A 96 10.07 -14.36 -10.30
N THR A 97 9.58 -13.59 -9.31
CA THR A 97 10.41 -12.60 -8.61
C THR A 97 11.51 -13.32 -7.83
N PRO A 98 12.80 -13.01 -8.05
CA PRO A 98 13.88 -13.64 -7.30
C PRO A 98 13.82 -13.30 -5.81
N LYS A 99 14.11 -14.27 -4.95
CA LYS A 99 14.23 -14.08 -3.49
C LYS A 99 15.54 -13.42 -3.05
N THR A 100 16.33 -12.89 -3.99
CA THR A 100 17.67 -12.36 -3.73
C THR A 100 17.68 -10.94 -3.18
N TYR A 101 16.52 -10.26 -3.14
CA TYR A 101 16.43 -8.98 -2.46
C TYR A 101 16.52 -9.16 -0.94
N ALA A 102 17.23 -8.25 -0.27
CA ALA A 102 17.53 -8.34 1.15
C ALA A 102 16.32 -7.92 2.01
N ALA A 103 15.28 -8.76 2.08
CA ALA A 103 14.12 -8.51 2.94
C ALA A 103 14.53 -8.47 4.43
N ALA A 104 14.02 -7.48 5.16
CA ALA A 104 14.19 -7.41 6.61
C ALA A 104 13.27 -8.44 7.29
N LEU A 105 13.87 -9.46 7.89
CA LEU A 105 13.15 -10.48 8.67
C LEU A 105 13.28 -10.15 10.16
N VAL A 106 12.19 -9.69 10.78
CA VAL A 106 12.17 -9.28 12.18
C VAL A 106 11.13 -10.05 12.97
N ALA A 107 11.45 -10.47 14.20
CA ALA A 107 10.50 -11.20 15.04
C ALA A 107 9.33 -10.32 15.52
N SER A 108 9.54 -9.00 15.61
CA SER A 108 8.54 -8.02 16.05
C SER A 108 8.83 -6.67 15.39
N ALA A 109 7.79 -5.88 15.15
CA ALA A 109 7.91 -4.52 14.63
C ALA A 109 8.92 -3.67 15.42
N LYS A 110 8.91 -3.77 16.75
CA LYS A 110 9.82 -2.99 17.60
C LYS A 110 11.32 -3.25 17.35
N HIS A 111 11.65 -4.31 16.60
CA HIS A 111 13.03 -4.67 16.25
C HIS A 111 13.43 -4.20 14.85
N LEU A 112 12.54 -3.53 14.09
CA LEU A 112 12.89 -2.95 12.80
C LEU A 112 13.66 -1.65 13.02
N SER A 113 14.95 -1.65 12.65
CA SER A 113 15.80 -0.47 12.76
C SER A 113 15.54 0.53 11.64
N ASN A 114 15.92 1.81 11.85
CA ASN A 114 15.90 2.83 10.80
C ASN A 114 16.75 2.46 9.57
N GLY A 115 17.84 1.71 9.77
CA GLY A 115 18.65 1.17 8.69
C GLY A 115 17.89 0.14 7.85
N GLN A 116 17.17 -0.79 8.50
CA GLN A 116 16.33 -1.78 7.81
C GLN A 116 15.13 -1.12 7.10
N TRP A 117 14.54 -0.08 7.69
CA TRP A 117 13.51 0.74 7.05
C TRP A 117 14.01 1.39 5.76
N SER A 118 15.16 2.08 5.85
CA SER A 118 15.77 2.77 4.70
C SER A 118 16.18 1.80 3.60
N GLN A 119 16.68 0.62 3.99
CA GLN A 119 16.99 -0.47 3.07
C GLN A 119 15.72 -1.01 2.39
N ALA A 120 14.63 -1.20 3.12
CA ALA A 120 13.36 -1.64 2.58
C ALA A 120 12.81 -0.67 1.52
N LEU A 121 12.88 0.64 1.78
CA LEU A 121 12.52 1.67 0.78
C LEU A 121 13.43 1.62 -0.44
N SER A 122 14.74 1.50 -0.24
CA SER A 122 15.73 1.44 -1.32
C SER A 122 15.50 0.24 -2.24
N ILE A 123 15.11 -0.91 -1.69
CA ILE A 123 14.74 -2.09 -2.49
C ILE A 123 13.58 -1.78 -3.43
N CYS A 124 12.60 -0.99 -2.98
CA CYS A 124 11.42 -0.63 -3.77
C CYS A 124 11.75 0.43 -4.83
N LEU A 125 12.48 1.47 -4.45
CA LEU A 125 12.71 2.67 -5.25
C LEU A 125 13.81 2.49 -6.31
N ASN A 126 14.73 1.54 -6.16
CA ASN A 126 15.86 1.37 -7.08
C ASN A 126 15.61 0.38 -8.24
N ALA A 127 14.37 -0.06 -8.46
CA ALA A 127 14.07 -1.05 -9.48
C ALA A 127 13.58 -0.45 -10.79
N ARG A 128 14.02 -1.04 -11.90
CA ARG A 128 13.58 -0.67 -13.25
C ARG A 128 12.19 -1.21 -13.62
N GLU A 129 11.76 -2.26 -12.92
CA GLU A 129 10.49 -2.96 -13.14
C GLU A 129 9.37 -2.35 -12.29
N LEU A 130 8.12 -2.54 -12.73
CA LEU A 130 6.94 -2.22 -11.92
C LEU A 130 7.03 -2.99 -10.59
N THR A 131 7.10 -2.25 -9.49
CA THR A 131 7.25 -2.83 -8.16
C THR A 131 5.92 -2.85 -7.44
N VAL A 132 5.32 -4.04 -7.28
CA VAL A 132 4.17 -4.23 -6.40
C VAL A 132 4.70 -4.64 -5.02
N VAL A 133 4.45 -3.80 -4.01
CA VAL A 133 5.04 -3.95 -2.67
C VAL A 133 3.96 -4.18 -1.62
N GLU A 134 4.09 -5.25 -0.84
CA GLU A 134 3.27 -5.52 0.33
C GLU A 134 3.94 -4.99 1.61
N THR A 135 3.18 -4.27 2.45
CA THR A 135 3.57 -3.96 3.83
C THR A 135 3.11 -5.07 4.79
N PRO A 136 3.78 -5.30 5.94
CA PRO A 136 3.30 -6.26 6.92
C PRO A 136 2.01 -5.78 7.64
N ALA A 137 1.37 -6.68 8.40
CA ALA A 137 0.30 -6.35 9.35
C ALA A 137 -0.84 -5.43 8.81
N SER A 138 -1.32 -4.48 9.62
CA SER A 138 -2.31 -3.46 9.25
C SER A 138 -1.63 -2.16 8.82
N LEU A 139 -2.31 -1.31 8.05
CA LEU A 139 -1.80 0.01 7.64
C LEU A 139 -1.40 0.91 8.82
N VAL A 140 -2.06 0.75 9.97
CA VAL A 140 -1.76 1.49 11.22
C VAL A 140 -0.86 0.73 12.19
N SER A 141 -0.33 -0.43 11.79
CA SER A 141 0.57 -1.19 12.67
C SER A 141 1.91 -0.50 12.79
N ALA A 142 2.32 -0.22 14.03
CA ALA A 142 3.65 0.29 14.31
C ALA A 142 4.70 -0.63 13.71
N MET A 143 5.67 -0.02 13.02
CA MET A 143 6.74 -0.70 12.31
C MET A 143 8.09 -0.34 12.87
N THR A 144 8.34 0.91 13.27
CA THR A 144 9.57 1.30 13.95
C THR A 144 9.29 2.39 14.96
N PHE A 145 10.15 2.50 15.97
CA PHE A 145 10.07 3.45 17.06
C PHE A 145 11.36 4.26 17.08
N GLU A 146 11.25 5.59 17.12
CA GLU A 146 12.44 6.43 17.30
C GLU A 146 12.89 6.30 18.75
N GLN A 147 14.11 5.80 18.97
CA GLN A 147 14.75 5.78 20.27
C GLN A 147 15.56 7.06 20.47
N GLU A 148 15.50 7.64 21.67
CA GLU A 148 16.40 8.73 22.07
C GLU A 148 17.84 8.20 22.16
N GLU A 149 18.83 9.08 21.95
CA GLU A 149 20.26 8.73 22.06
C GLU A 149 20.65 8.21 23.45
N ASP A 150 19.85 8.51 24.48
CA ASP A 150 20.03 8.10 25.87
C ASP A 150 19.30 6.79 26.25
N GLY A 151 18.58 6.16 25.32
CA GLY A 151 17.79 4.95 25.57
C GLY A 151 16.44 5.18 26.27
N GLY A 152 15.94 6.42 26.27
CA GLY A 152 14.63 6.79 26.81
C GLY A 152 13.41 6.23 26.06
N LEU A 153 12.21 6.53 26.57
CA LEU A 153 10.93 6.07 26.00
C LEU A 153 10.72 6.67 24.60
N ALA A 154 10.36 5.83 23.62
CA ALA A 154 10.10 6.28 22.25
C ALA A 154 9.00 7.37 22.21
N ARG A 155 9.32 8.53 21.64
CA ARG A 155 8.40 9.69 21.52
C ARG A 155 7.57 9.68 20.25
N SER A 156 8.03 8.96 19.22
CA SER A 156 7.37 8.84 17.92
C SER A 156 7.52 7.41 17.40
N TRP A 157 6.70 7.07 16.43
CA TRP A 157 6.74 5.78 15.75
C TRP A 157 6.31 5.98 14.30
N LYS A 158 6.74 5.06 13.43
CA LYS A 158 6.27 5.00 12.04
C LYS A 158 5.47 3.73 11.79
N ASP A 159 4.49 3.82 10.91
CA ASP A 159 3.59 2.72 10.55
C ASP A 159 3.70 2.30 9.08
N CYS A 160 2.87 1.34 8.64
CA CYS A 160 2.87 0.92 7.24
C CYS A 160 2.38 2.01 6.28
N THR A 161 1.60 2.97 6.77
CA THR A 161 1.11 4.13 6.02
C THR A 161 2.23 5.14 5.82
N ASP A 162 3.08 5.40 6.81
CA ASP A 162 4.28 6.22 6.66
C ASP A 162 5.24 5.62 5.63
N PHE A 163 5.40 4.29 5.63
CA PHE A 163 6.17 3.59 4.59
C PHE A 163 5.58 3.82 3.19
N ALA A 164 4.26 3.74 3.05
CA ALA A 164 3.59 4.01 1.78
C ALA A 164 3.73 5.48 1.33
N VAL A 165 3.71 6.42 2.27
CA VAL A 165 3.91 7.86 1.99
C VAL A 165 5.32 8.09 1.47
N GLU A 166 6.33 7.51 2.12
CA GLU A 166 7.73 7.61 1.72
C GLU A 166 7.99 6.97 0.35
N LEU A 167 7.24 5.92 -0.03
CA LEU A 167 7.30 5.35 -1.38
C LEU A 167 6.59 6.20 -2.44
N SER A 168 5.57 6.98 -2.07
CA SER A 168 4.76 7.78 -2.99
C SER A 168 4.15 6.99 -4.17
N TYR A 169 3.95 5.69 -3.98
CA TYR A 169 3.23 4.83 -4.93
C TYR A 169 1.71 4.92 -4.71
N PRO A 170 0.88 4.77 -5.76
CA PRO A 170 -0.54 4.49 -5.60
C PRO A 170 -0.78 3.28 -4.70
N VAL A 171 -1.94 3.25 -4.05
CA VAL A 171 -2.26 2.27 -3.00
C VAL A 171 -3.50 1.47 -3.33
N VAL A 172 -3.44 0.16 -3.10
CA VAL A 172 -4.63 -0.71 -2.99
C VAL A 172 -4.73 -1.20 -1.55
N ILE A 173 -5.93 -1.12 -0.97
CA ILE A 173 -6.20 -1.58 0.40
C ILE A 173 -6.93 -2.92 0.36
N VAL A 174 -6.41 -3.89 1.12
CA VAL A 174 -6.93 -5.26 1.19
C VAL A 174 -7.55 -5.55 2.56
N ALA A 175 -8.79 -6.04 2.57
CA ALA A 175 -9.47 -6.53 3.77
C ALA A 175 -9.83 -8.02 3.65
N ARG A 176 -10.15 -8.66 4.78
CA ARG A 176 -10.85 -9.95 4.75
C ARG A 176 -12.25 -9.74 4.18
N HIS A 177 -12.75 -10.71 3.42
CA HIS A 177 -14.11 -10.70 2.89
C HIS A 177 -15.11 -11.25 3.92
N ASP A 178 -15.22 -10.61 5.07
CA ASP A 178 -16.17 -10.96 6.15
C ASP A 178 -17.23 -9.86 6.34
N GLN A 179 -18.12 -10.02 7.32
CA GLN A 179 -19.20 -9.06 7.60
C GLN A 179 -18.69 -7.64 7.95
N GLU A 180 -17.44 -7.52 8.41
CA GLU A 180 -16.83 -6.24 8.81
C GLU A 180 -16.01 -5.61 7.65
N ALA A 181 -15.97 -6.24 6.47
CA ALA A 181 -15.14 -5.79 5.35
C ALA A 181 -15.40 -4.33 4.97
N ILE A 182 -16.67 -3.92 4.89
CA ILE A 182 -17.07 -2.56 4.50
C ILE A 182 -16.54 -1.53 5.50
N GLU A 183 -16.79 -1.74 6.80
CA GLU A 183 -16.34 -0.84 7.86
C GLU A 183 -14.81 -0.72 7.86
N ARG A 184 -14.09 -1.85 7.81
CA ARG A 184 -12.63 -1.83 7.83
C ARG A 184 -12.03 -1.14 6.61
N LEU A 185 -12.63 -1.33 5.43
CA LEU A 185 -12.19 -0.65 4.21
C LEU A 185 -12.44 0.85 4.27
N ILE A 186 -13.61 1.31 4.74
CA ILE A 186 -13.92 2.74 4.88
C ILE A 186 -12.95 3.41 5.85
N LEU A 187 -12.75 2.83 7.04
CA LEU A 187 -11.85 3.39 8.06
C LEU A 187 -10.41 3.42 7.56
N SER A 188 -9.95 2.34 6.94
CA SER A 188 -8.58 2.25 6.42
C SER A 188 -8.35 3.21 5.25
N CYS A 189 -9.32 3.33 4.33
CA CYS A 189 -9.25 4.25 3.21
C CYS A 189 -9.23 5.71 3.69
N SER A 190 -10.12 6.06 4.62
CA SER A 190 -10.19 7.41 5.20
C SER A 190 -8.88 7.78 5.90
N TYR A 191 -8.29 6.86 6.65
CA TYR A 191 -6.98 7.07 7.28
C TYR A 191 -5.89 7.26 6.23
N ALA A 192 -5.78 6.36 5.25
CA ALA A 192 -4.77 6.44 4.19
C ALA A 192 -4.86 7.74 3.38
N GLN A 193 -6.07 8.12 2.95
CA GLN A 193 -6.32 9.37 2.23
C GLN A 193 -6.04 10.59 3.11
N GLY A 194 -6.41 10.54 4.40
CA GLY A 194 -6.08 11.60 5.37
C GLY A 194 -4.57 11.77 5.61
N ARG A 195 -3.77 10.73 5.32
CA ARG A 195 -2.29 10.77 5.32
C ARG A 195 -1.70 11.15 3.96
N GLY A 196 -2.54 11.51 2.98
CA GLY A 196 -2.10 11.97 1.65
C GLY A 196 -1.84 10.86 0.63
N LEU A 197 -2.22 9.61 0.92
CA LEU A 197 -2.03 8.51 -0.02
C LEU A 197 -3.08 8.53 -1.13
N ASN A 198 -2.62 8.26 -2.36
CA ASN A 198 -3.48 8.03 -3.51
C ASN A 198 -4.02 6.59 -3.50
N VAL A 199 -5.16 6.38 -2.85
CA VAL A 199 -5.85 5.08 -2.82
C VAL A 199 -6.64 4.91 -4.12
N ILE A 200 -6.26 3.90 -4.91
CA ILE A 200 -6.81 3.66 -6.26
C ILE A 200 -7.74 2.45 -6.33
N GLY A 201 -7.85 1.68 -5.25
CA GLY A 201 -8.75 0.54 -5.22
C GLY A 201 -8.87 -0.13 -3.86
N LEU A 202 -10.04 -0.73 -3.64
CA LEU A 202 -10.36 -1.52 -2.45
C LEU A 202 -10.62 -2.97 -2.87
N VAL A 203 -10.04 -3.93 -2.14
CA VAL A 203 -10.12 -5.36 -2.44
C VAL A 203 -10.45 -6.14 -1.17
N THR A 204 -11.20 -7.22 -1.32
CA THR A 204 -11.36 -8.20 -0.25
C THR A 204 -10.79 -9.57 -0.64
N VAL A 205 -10.41 -10.36 0.35
CA VAL A 205 -9.95 -11.74 0.16
C VAL A 205 -10.61 -12.66 1.18
N GLU A 206 -11.14 -13.79 0.73
CA GLU A 206 -11.58 -14.85 1.63
C GLU A 206 -10.38 -15.71 2.04
N THR A 207 -10.02 -15.70 3.33
CA THR A 207 -8.87 -16.48 3.82
C THR A 207 -9.26 -17.84 4.41
N SER A 208 -10.55 -18.15 4.44
CA SER A 208 -11.09 -19.44 4.87
C SER A 208 -12.39 -19.73 4.12
N ASN A 209 -12.75 -21.02 4.05
CA ASN A 209 -13.99 -21.45 3.42
C ASN A 209 -15.21 -20.76 4.06
N GLY A 210 -16.14 -20.29 3.24
CA GLY A 210 -17.40 -19.70 3.68
C GLY A 210 -17.29 -18.33 4.38
N MET A 211 -16.11 -17.69 4.38
CA MET A 211 -15.91 -16.39 5.04
C MET A 211 -16.86 -15.30 4.52
N GLY A 212 -17.09 -15.27 3.20
CA GLY A 212 -17.93 -14.28 2.53
C GLY A 212 -19.43 -14.51 2.65
N CYS A 213 -19.87 -15.71 3.06
CA CYS A 213 -21.27 -16.13 2.96
C CYS A 213 -22.25 -15.14 3.56
N ALA A 214 -21.93 -14.57 4.73
CA ALA A 214 -22.84 -13.64 5.38
C ALA A 214 -22.88 -12.26 4.72
N LEU A 215 -21.74 -11.76 4.24
CA LEU A 215 -21.69 -10.50 3.51
C LEU A 215 -22.45 -10.61 2.19
N GLU A 216 -22.25 -11.71 1.45
CA GLU A 216 -22.88 -11.96 0.16
C GLU A 216 -24.36 -12.31 0.24
N ALA A 217 -24.80 -12.87 1.36
CA ALA A 217 -26.23 -13.05 1.64
C ALA A 217 -26.94 -11.70 1.85
N ALA A 218 -26.20 -10.68 2.33
CA ALA A 218 -26.75 -9.36 2.62
C ALA A 218 -26.61 -8.38 1.45
N LEU A 219 -25.50 -8.46 0.70
CA LEU A 219 -25.12 -7.45 -0.29
C LEU A 219 -24.50 -8.10 -1.54
N THR A 220 -24.94 -7.65 -2.69
CA THR A 220 -24.29 -7.93 -3.98
C THR A 220 -22.98 -7.15 -4.12
N ARG A 221 -22.12 -7.58 -5.05
CA ARG A 221 -20.86 -6.88 -5.36
C ARG A 221 -21.08 -5.39 -5.70
N SER A 222 -22.12 -5.08 -6.46
CA SER A 222 -22.43 -3.70 -6.87
C SER A 222 -22.91 -2.84 -5.70
N GLU A 223 -23.63 -3.43 -4.75
CA GLU A 223 -24.02 -2.72 -3.53
C GLU A 223 -22.83 -2.46 -2.61
N VAL A 224 -21.91 -3.43 -2.48
CA VAL A 224 -20.64 -3.23 -1.75
C VAL A 224 -19.83 -2.10 -2.39
N ASP A 225 -19.70 -2.08 -3.72
CA ASP A 225 -19.01 -1.00 -4.44
C ASP A 225 -19.70 0.37 -4.22
N LEU A 226 -21.03 0.42 -4.30
CA LEU A 226 -21.79 1.65 -4.07
C LEU A 226 -21.60 2.18 -2.63
N LEU A 227 -21.68 1.30 -1.63
CA LEU A 227 -21.49 1.68 -0.23
C LEU A 227 -20.07 2.21 0.01
N LEU A 228 -19.05 1.53 -0.52
CA LEU A 228 -17.66 1.96 -0.39
C LEU A 228 -17.41 3.29 -1.13
N SER A 229 -17.73 3.35 -2.42
CA SER A 229 -17.48 4.53 -3.25
C SER A 229 -18.23 5.78 -2.76
N SER A 230 -19.45 5.63 -2.21
CA SER A 230 -20.20 6.75 -1.62
C SER A 230 -19.49 7.40 -0.42
N ARG A 231 -18.61 6.66 0.27
CA ARG A 231 -17.88 7.12 1.47
C ARG A 231 -16.43 7.46 1.19
N THR A 232 -15.78 6.76 0.26
CA THR A 232 -14.33 6.86 0.04
C THR A 232 -13.97 7.53 -1.28
N GLN A 233 -14.91 7.62 -2.23
CA GLN A 233 -14.65 7.98 -3.63
C GLN A 233 -13.66 7.02 -4.33
N VAL A 234 -13.49 5.80 -3.81
CA VAL A 234 -12.61 4.76 -4.35
C VAL A 234 -13.44 3.53 -4.73
N SER A 235 -13.20 2.99 -5.92
CA SER A 235 -13.88 1.80 -6.43
C SER A 235 -13.48 0.53 -5.68
N TYR A 236 -14.46 -0.34 -5.48
CA TYR A 236 -14.28 -1.72 -5.05
C TYR A 236 -13.93 -2.61 -6.26
N LEU A 237 -12.70 -3.09 -6.27
CA LEU A 237 -12.19 -3.89 -7.37
C LEU A 237 -12.73 -5.33 -7.35
N GLY A 238 -13.21 -5.83 -6.21
CA GLY A 238 -13.82 -7.15 -6.08
C GLY A 238 -13.19 -8.01 -5.00
N CYS A 239 -13.43 -9.33 -5.11
CA CYS A 239 -13.08 -10.31 -4.10
C CYS A 239 -12.28 -11.48 -4.68
N LEU A 240 -11.10 -11.75 -4.10
CA LEU A 240 -10.42 -13.02 -4.31
C LEU A 240 -11.07 -14.10 -3.43
N LYS A 241 -11.83 -15.00 -4.07
CA LYS A 241 -12.54 -16.10 -3.39
C LYS A 241 -11.60 -17.16 -2.84
N TYR A 242 -12.05 -17.82 -1.78
CA TYR A 242 -11.30 -18.90 -1.14
C TYR A 242 -11.15 -20.08 -2.10
N SER A 243 -9.96 -20.68 -2.08
CA SER A 243 -9.70 -21.93 -2.78
C SER A 243 -8.82 -22.81 -1.89
N PRO A 244 -9.23 -24.06 -1.60
CA PRO A 244 -8.43 -24.96 -0.75
C PRO A 244 -7.11 -25.37 -1.42
N SER A 245 -7.01 -25.19 -2.74
CA SER A 245 -5.77 -25.44 -3.51
C SER A 245 -4.73 -24.33 -3.36
N ILE A 246 -5.12 -23.16 -2.85
CA ILE A 246 -4.24 -22.02 -2.62
C ILE A 246 -3.79 -22.03 -1.15
N SER A 247 -2.49 -22.02 -0.91
CA SER A 247 -1.93 -21.88 0.43
C SER A 247 -0.59 -21.18 0.40
N VAL A 248 -0.53 -19.99 0.98
CA VAL A 248 0.73 -19.24 1.13
C VAL A 248 1.71 -20.00 2.01
N HIS A 249 1.25 -20.54 3.14
CA HIS A 249 2.11 -21.25 4.11
C HIS A 249 2.63 -22.60 3.59
N ARG A 250 1.87 -23.30 2.75
CA ARG A 250 2.32 -24.54 2.11
C ARG A 250 2.97 -24.32 0.74
N VAL A 251 3.10 -23.06 0.29
CA VAL A 251 3.65 -22.71 -1.03
C VAL A 251 2.85 -23.36 -2.18
N ASN A 252 1.53 -23.52 -1.99
CA ASN A 252 0.63 -24.09 -2.99
C ASN A 252 -0.03 -22.98 -3.81
N GLN A 253 0.35 -22.84 -5.07
CA GLN A 253 -0.23 -21.84 -5.98
C GLN A 253 -1.71 -22.10 -6.29
N GLY A 254 -2.09 -23.36 -6.47
CA GLY A 254 -3.43 -23.73 -6.90
C GLY A 254 -3.87 -22.98 -8.16
N ASN A 255 -5.11 -22.52 -8.17
CA ASN A 255 -5.71 -21.74 -9.24
C ASN A 255 -5.63 -20.21 -9.03
N LEU A 256 -4.64 -19.70 -8.27
CA LEU A 256 -4.58 -18.30 -7.84
C LEU A 256 -4.75 -17.27 -8.97
N ILE A 257 -4.05 -17.46 -10.10
CA ILE A 257 -4.10 -16.51 -11.23
C ILE A 257 -5.53 -16.41 -11.78
N LYS A 258 -6.16 -17.57 -12.05
CA LYS A 258 -7.54 -17.65 -12.52
C LYS A 258 -8.52 -16.99 -11.54
N MET A 259 -8.40 -17.35 -10.26
CA MET A 259 -9.26 -16.80 -9.21
C MET A 259 -9.12 -15.28 -9.07
N THR A 260 -7.90 -14.77 -9.26
CA THR A 260 -7.65 -13.32 -9.22
C THR A 260 -8.24 -12.62 -10.44
N SER A 261 -8.09 -13.19 -11.64
CA SER A 261 -8.64 -12.60 -12.88
C SER A 261 -10.17 -12.60 -12.93
N GLU A 262 -10.82 -13.59 -12.32
CA GLU A 262 -12.28 -13.68 -12.26
C GLU A 262 -12.87 -12.83 -11.12
N GLY A 263 -12.16 -12.76 -9.98
CA GLY A 263 -12.63 -12.13 -8.77
C GLY A 263 -12.35 -10.63 -8.65
N VAL A 264 -11.33 -10.12 -9.34
CA VAL A 264 -10.86 -8.73 -9.17
C VAL A 264 -10.74 -8.03 -10.53
N ASP A 265 -11.31 -6.82 -10.61
CA ASP A 265 -11.13 -5.92 -11.73
C ASP A 265 -9.77 -5.21 -11.65
N ILE A 266 -8.88 -5.56 -12.57
CA ILE A 266 -7.50 -5.05 -12.64
C ILE A 266 -7.42 -3.80 -13.53
N MET A 267 -8.47 -3.49 -14.29
CA MET A 267 -8.46 -2.36 -15.23
C MET A 267 -8.25 -1.01 -14.53
N PRO A 268 -8.86 -0.71 -13.36
CA PRO A 268 -8.60 0.52 -12.62
C PRO A 268 -7.13 0.66 -12.19
N ILE A 269 -6.51 -0.45 -11.75
CA ILE A 269 -5.09 -0.47 -11.36
C ILE A 269 -4.21 -0.12 -12.57
N ARG A 270 -4.46 -0.76 -13.71
CA ARG A 270 -3.68 -0.50 -14.94
C ARG A 270 -3.80 0.95 -15.41
N LYS A 271 -5.01 1.50 -15.37
CA LYS A 271 -5.27 2.89 -15.75
C LYS A 271 -4.54 3.86 -14.82
N ALA A 272 -4.61 3.62 -13.51
CA ALA A 272 -3.92 4.46 -12.52
C ALA A 272 -2.39 4.42 -12.66
N LEU A 273 -1.85 3.26 -13.02
CA LEU A 273 -0.41 3.07 -13.25
C LEU A 273 0.04 3.46 -14.67
N GLN A 274 -0.86 3.96 -15.53
CA GLN A 274 -0.58 4.33 -16.93
C GLN A 274 0.12 3.22 -17.71
N LEU A 275 -0.25 1.96 -17.45
CA LEU A 275 0.39 0.80 -18.08
C LEU A 275 -0.21 0.58 -19.48
N GLU A 276 0.57 0.89 -20.51
CA GLU A 276 0.21 0.61 -21.90
C GLU A 276 0.05 -0.90 -22.16
N VAL A 277 -0.91 -1.26 -23.01
CA VAL A 277 -1.02 -2.63 -23.51
C VAL A 277 0.06 -2.78 -24.59
N ALA A 278 0.96 -3.75 -24.45
CA ALA A 278 1.77 -4.14 -25.60
C ALA A 278 0.81 -4.63 -26.68
N SER A 279 0.72 -3.92 -27.81
CA SER A 279 -0.05 -4.37 -28.96
C SER A 279 0.49 -5.73 -29.39
N ALA A 280 -0.38 -6.74 -29.35
CA ALA A 280 -0.09 -8.09 -29.83
C ALA A 280 0.27 -8.10 -31.33
#